data_AF-A0AAN6Y3V9-F1
#
_entry.id   AF-A0AAN6Y3V9-F1
#
_cell.length_a   1.000
_cell.length_b   1.000
_cell.length_c   1.000
_cell.angle_alpha   90.00
_cell.angle_beta   90.00
_cell.angle_gamma   90.00
#
_symmetry.space_group_name_H-M   'P 1'
#
loop_
_entity.id
_entity.type
_entity.pdbx_description
1 polymer ?
#
loop_
_entity_poly.entity_id
_entity_poly.type
_entity_poly.pdbx_seq_one_letter_code
_entity_poly.pdbx_strand_id
1 'polypeptide(L)'
;MISPIATITAVLGLLASATIAAPNAAPAAEPGTTLNVRDRWLGNIDMNAACEFQYGGGTKAYTIGNGCNDWRCDGDRGINVNVYCYNHFGSDAWATCGGGTVWDWQCHGP
;
A
#
# COMPACT_ATOMS: atom_id res chain seq x y z
N MET A 1 -27.51 -27.57 -40.23
CA MET A 1 -27.53 -26.42 -41.16
C MET A 1 -26.37 -25.51 -40.76
N ILE A 2 -25.24 -25.68 -41.45
CA ILE A 2 -24.63 -24.68 -42.37
C ILE A 2 -23.85 -23.61 -41.59
N SER A 3 -22.54 -23.82 -41.52
CA SER A 3 -21.56 -22.73 -41.53
C SER A 3 -21.42 -22.25 -42.98
N PRO A 4 -21.18 -20.95 -43.22
CA PRO A 4 -19.97 -20.63 -43.95
C PRO A 4 -19.27 -19.34 -43.52
N ILE A 5 -17.96 -19.37 -43.77
CA ILE A 5 -16.93 -18.34 -43.69
C ILE A 5 -17.28 -17.12 -44.56
N ALA A 6 -17.01 -15.91 -44.07
CA ALA A 6 -16.82 -14.73 -44.91
C ALA A 6 -15.78 -13.78 -44.30
N THR A 7 -14.59 -13.81 -44.91
CA THR A 7 -13.46 -12.86 -44.83
C THR A 7 -13.85 -11.43 -45.24
N ILE A 8 -13.51 -10.40 -44.46
CA ILE A 8 -13.49 -8.98 -44.89
C ILE A 8 -12.38 -8.26 -44.09
N THR A 9 -11.17 -8.16 -44.65
CA THR A 9 -10.58 -6.98 -45.33
C THR A 9 -9.66 -6.17 -44.41
N ALA A 10 -8.37 -6.31 -44.65
CA ALA A 10 -7.34 -5.41 -44.16
C ALA A 10 -7.53 -4.01 -44.77
N VAL A 11 -7.48 -2.97 -43.95
CA VAL A 11 -7.19 -1.61 -44.42
C VAL A 11 -5.90 -1.16 -43.74
N LEU A 12 -4.82 -1.38 -44.47
CA LEU A 12 -3.52 -0.79 -44.25
C LEU A 12 -3.63 0.69 -44.63
N GLY A 13 -3.89 1.55 -43.65
CA GLY A 13 -3.91 3.00 -43.82
C GLY A 13 -2.55 3.60 -43.51
N LEU A 14 -1.72 3.78 -44.54
CA LEU A 14 -0.59 4.72 -44.52
C LEU A 14 -1.12 6.12 -44.15
N LEU A 15 -0.57 6.72 -43.11
CA LEU A 15 -0.62 8.18 -42.95
C LEU A 15 0.82 8.69 -42.80
N ALA A 16 1.33 9.19 -43.92
CA ALA A 16 2.53 9.99 -43.99
C ALA A 16 2.27 11.40 -43.42
N SER A 17 3.33 11.91 -42.79
CA SER A 17 3.52 13.14 -42.05
C SER A 17 2.86 14.40 -42.64
N ALA A 18 2.19 15.16 -41.75
CA ALA A 18 2.02 16.60 -41.88
C ALA A 18 2.29 17.24 -40.51
N THR A 19 3.49 17.81 -40.35
CA THR A 19 3.85 18.66 -39.20
C THR A 19 3.16 20.01 -39.38
N ILE A 20 2.12 20.25 -38.60
CA ILE A 20 1.49 21.57 -38.47
C ILE A 20 1.65 21.98 -37.01
N ALA A 21 2.49 22.99 -36.77
CA ALA A 21 2.72 23.56 -35.45
C ALA A 21 1.40 24.12 -34.90
N ALA A 22 0.83 23.43 -33.91
CA ALA A 22 -0.35 23.90 -33.20
C ALA A 22 0.05 24.99 -32.20
N PRO A 23 -0.74 26.08 -32.08
CA PRO A 23 -0.48 27.14 -31.11
C PRO A 23 -0.59 26.57 -29.70
N ASN A 24 0.29 27.03 -28.81
CA ASN A 24 0.40 26.65 -27.40
C ASN A 24 -0.96 26.33 -26.75
N ALA A 25 -1.30 25.04 -26.70
CA ALA A 25 -2.30 24.54 -25.78
C ALA A 25 -1.74 24.74 -24.37
N ALA A 26 -2.40 25.57 -23.57
CA ALA A 26 -2.20 25.55 -22.13
C ALA A 26 -2.32 24.08 -21.66
N PRO A 27 -1.48 23.61 -20.72
CA PRO A 27 -1.61 22.26 -20.20
C PRO A 27 -3.07 22.05 -19.78
N ALA A 28 -3.74 21.08 -20.40
CA ALA A 28 -5.01 20.61 -19.93
C ALA A 28 -4.79 20.21 -18.47
N ALA A 29 -5.47 20.88 -17.55
CA ALA A 29 -5.45 20.53 -16.15
C ALA A 29 -5.79 19.04 -16.07
N GLU A 30 -4.78 18.25 -15.71
CA GLU A 30 -4.94 16.84 -15.41
C GLU A 30 -6.05 16.76 -14.34
N PRO A 31 -6.99 15.80 -14.42
CA PRO A 31 -7.92 15.59 -13.33
C PRO A 31 -7.06 15.38 -12.09
N GLY A 32 -7.04 16.40 -11.23
CA GLY A 32 -6.30 16.40 -10.00
C GLY A 32 -6.81 15.21 -9.24
N THR A 33 -6.02 14.13 -9.24
CA THR A 33 -6.18 13.01 -8.33
C THR A 33 -6.35 13.65 -6.99
N THR A 34 -7.56 13.59 -6.44
CA THR A 34 -7.81 13.98 -5.07
C THR A 34 -6.80 13.19 -4.26
N LEU A 35 -5.72 13.85 -3.84
CA LEU A 35 -4.98 13.42 -2.68
C LEU A 35 -6.06 13.39 -1.61
N ASN A 36 -6.62 12.21 -1.34
CA ASN A 36 -7.08 11.89 0.00
C ASN A 36 -5.99 12.45 0.90
N VAL A 37 -6.32 13.33 1.85
CA VAL A 37 -5.37 13.86 2.83
C VAL A 37 -4.57 12.64 3.32
N ARG A 38 -3.32 12.55 2.84
CA ARG A 38 -2.70 11.26 2.53
C ARG A 38 -2.24 10.64 3.83
N ASP A 39 -2.89 9.55 4.24
CA ASP A 39 -2.32 8.61 5.20
C ASP A 39 -0.84 8.38 4.84
N ARG A 40 0.05 9.01 5.61
CA ARG A 40 1.48 9.02 5.33
C ARG A 40 2.05 7.76 5.95
N TRP A 41 2.69 6.93 5.14
CA TRP A 41 3.53 5.86 5.67
C TRP A 41 4.69 6.45 6.49
N LEU A 42 4.77 6.04 7.75
CA LEU A 42 5.78 6.51 8.70
C LEU A 42 6.93 5.51 8.87
N GLY A 43 6.64 4.21 8.70
CA GLY A 43 7.65 3.15 8.86
C GLY A 43 7.02 1.76 9.02
N ASN A 44 7.86 0.73 8.94
CA ASN A 44 7.48 -0.63 9.32
C ASN A 44 7.56 -0.81 10.85
N ILE A 45 6.75 -1.72 11.39
CA ILE A 45 6.77 -2.05 12.82
C ILE A 45 7.75 -3.20 13.07
N ASP A 46 8.78 -2.95 13.89
CA ASP A 46 9.56 -4.03 14.48
C ASP A 46 8.79 -4.63 15.66
N MET A 47 8.31 -5.86 15.48
CA MET A 47 7.51 -6.56 16.48
C MET A 47 8.28 -6.89 17.75
N ASN A 48 9.58 -7.16 17.65
CA ASN A 48 10.41 -7.36 18.84
C ASN A 48 10.53 -6.07 19.63
N ALA A 49 10.73 -4.94 18.94
CA ALA A 49 10.74 -3.64 19.59
C ALA A 49 9.37 -3.31 20.22
N ALA A 50 8.26 -3.66 19.56
CA ALA A 50 6.92 -3.46 20.10
C ALA A 50 6.64 -4.34 21.33
N CYS A 51 7.16 -5.56 21.39
CA CYS A 51 7.09 -6.42 22.56
C CYS A 51 7.94 -5.90 23.72
N GLU A 52 9.18 -5.49 23.43
CA GLU A 52 10.08 -4.90 24.43
C GLU A 52 9.49 -3.61 25.00
N PHE A 53 8.89 -2.77 24.15
CA PHE A 53 8.24 -1.54 24.58
C PHE A 53 7.09 -1.80 25.56
N GLN A 54 6.26 -2.81 25.32
CA GLN A 54 5.07 -3.08 26.15
C GLN A 54 5.38 -3.87 27.41
N TYR A 55 6.31 -4.81 27.34
CA TYR A 55 6.53 -5.79 28.39
C TYR A 55 7.93 -5.74 29.01
N GLY A 56 8.88 -5.08 28.35
CA GLY A 56 10.28 -4.99 28.77
C GLY A 56 10.98 -6.35 28.88
N GLY A 57 12.14 -6.33 29.52
CA GLY A 57 12.81 -7.54 29.99
C GLY A 57 13.41 -8.42 28.88
N GLY A 58 13.67 -7.87 27.70
CA GLY A 58 14.18 -8.62 26.55
C GLY A 58 13.12 -9.41 25.80
N THR A 59 11.82 -9.19 26.06
CA THR A 59 10.70 -9.94 25.47
C THR A 59 10.76 -9.89 23.94
N LYS A 60 10.64 -11.06 23.30
CA LYS A 60 10.64 -11.21 21.84
C LYS A 60 9.27 -11.51 21.28
N ALA A 61 9.12 -11.23 20.00
CA ALA A 61 7.93 -11.49 19.23
C ALA A 61 8.08 -12.77 18.40
N TYR A 62 6.99 -13.51 18.28
CA TYR A 62 6.84 -14.66 17.39
C TYR A 62 5.45 -14.66 16.77
N THR A 63 5.25 -15.41 15.69
CA THR A 63 3.93 -15.58 15.08
C THR A 63 3.38 -16.99 15.36
N ILE A 64 2.08 -17.07 15.65
CA ILE A 64 1.34 -18.34 15.78
C ILE A 64 0.60 -18.73 14.49
N GLY A 65 0.76 -17.96 13.43
CA GLY A 65 0.04 -18.13 12.17
C GLY A 65 0.55 -17.20 11.06
N ASN A 66 -0.30 -16.95 10.07
CA ASN A 66 0.05 -16.18 8.86
C ASN A 66 -0.73 -14.87 8.71
N GLY A 67 -1.68 -14.61 9.60
CA GLY A 67 -2.44 -13.38 9.66
C GLY A 67 -1.73 -12.31 10.47
N CYS A 68 -2.04 -11.05 10.17
CA CYS A 68 -1.49 -9.89 10.87
C CYS A 68 -1.69 -9.96 12.40
N ASN A 69 -2.82 -10.51 12.84
CA ASN A 69 -3.16 -10.61 14.26
C ASN A 69 -2.56 -11.85 14.95
N ASP A 70 -1.71 -12.62 14.27
CA ASP A 70 -1.08 -13.83 14.81
C ASP A 70 0.26 -13.53 15.51
N TRP A 71 0.69 -12.28 15.54
CA TRP A 71 1.84 -11.87 16.33
C TRP A 71 1.57 -11.95 17.83
N ARG A 72 2.54 -12.52 18.55
CA ARG A 72 2.55 -12.66 20.00
C ARG A 72 3.91 -12.26 20.54
N CYS A 73 3.93 -11.81 21.79
CA CYS A 73 5.13 -11.70 22.60
C CYS A 73 5.30 -12.96 23.45
N ASP A 74 6.54 -13.25 23.90
CA ASP A 74 6.84 -14.37 24.81
C ASP A 74 5.79 -14.51 25.92
N GLY A 75 5.35 -15.73 26.16
CA GLY A 75 4.24 -16.04 27.08
C GLY A 75 2.84 -15.81 26.47
N ASP A 76 2.70 -15.93 25.15
CA ASP A 76 1.44 -15.83 24.40
C ASP A 76 0.67 -14.52 24.60
N ARG A 77 1.39 -13.44 24.87
CA ARG A 77 0.81 -12.11 25.08
C ARG A 77 0.54 -11.43 23.73
N GLY A 78 -0.60 -10.75 23.61
CA GLY A 78 -0.92 -9.98 22.41
C GLY A 78 0.01 -8.77 22.23
N ILE A 79 0.13 -8.26 21.00
CA ILE A 79 0.93 -7.06 20.70
C ILE A 79 0.00 -5.90 20.38
N ASN A 80 0.04 -4.81 21.16
CA ASN A 80 -0.64 -3.57 20.80
C ASN A 80 0.23 -2.68 19.90
N VAL A 81 0.22 -3.00 18.61
CA VAL A 81 0.98 -2.28 17.56
C VAL A 81 0.51 -0.84 17.35
N ASN A 82 -0.75 -0.53 17.63
CA ASN A 82 -1.27 0.84 17.57
C ASN A 82 -0.61 1.74 18.63
N VAL A 83 -0.56 1.25 19.88
CA VAL A 83 0.08 1.99 20.97
C VAL A 83 1.58 2.16 20.72
N TYR A 84 2.22 1.18 20.08
CA TYR A 84 3.61 1.34 19.62
C TYR A 84 3.76 2.49 18.63
N CYS A 85 2.95 2.55 17.56
CA CYS A 85 2.98 3.65 16.60
C CYS A 85 2.72 5.00 17.26
N TYR A 86 1.69 5.08 18.11
CA TYR A 86 1.34 6.29 18.87
C TYR A 86 2.52 6.81 19.70
N ASN A 87 3.23 5.93 20.41
CA ASN A 87 4.36 6.35 21.26
C ASN A 87 5.62 6.66 20.45
N HIS A 88 5.84 5.97 19.33
CA HIS A 88 7.05 6.11 18.53
C HIS A 88 7.00 7.31 17.58
N PHE A 89 5.84 7.60 17.00
CA PHE A 89 5.69 8.62 15.96
C PHE A 89 4.77 9.80 16.35
N GLY A 90 4.03 9.70 17.47
CA GLY A 90 3.19 10.77 17.99
C GLY A 90 1.71 10.41 18.03
N SER A 91 0.91 11.32 18.60
CA SER A 91 -0.47 11.05 19.01
C SER A 91 -1.42 10.64 17.88
N ASP A 92 -1.10 11.06 16.66
CA ASP A 92 -1.93 10.85 15.48
C ASP A 92 -1.44 9.66 14.64
N ALA A 93 -0.45 8.90 15.13
CA ALA A 93 0.05 7.72 14.43
C ALA A 93 -0.74 6.46 14.80
N TRP A 94 -1.06 5.64 13.79
CA TRP A 94 -1.77 4.37 13.94
C TRP A 94 -1.09 3.25 13.16
N ALA A 95 -1.42 2.00 13.51
CA ALA A 95 -0.89 0.81 12.86
C ALA A 95 -1.87 0.29 11.80
N THR A 96 -1.34 -0.15 10.66
CA THR A 96 -2.07 -0.90 9.63
C THR A 96 -1.28 -2.13 9.23
N CYS A 97 -1.98 -3.18 8.80
CA CYS A 97 -1.35 -4.31 8.14
C CYS A 97 -1.58 -4.18 6.63
N GLY A 98 -0.61 -3.58 5.93
CA GLY A 98 -0.82 -3.05 4.58
C GLY A 98 -0.50 -4.02 3.43
N GLY A 99 0.31 -5.05 3.66
CA GLY A 99 0.85 -5.91 2.57
C GLY A 99 0.22 -7.30 2.44
N GLY A 100 -0.72 -7.65 3.33
CA GLY A 100 -1.49 -8.90 3.25
C GLY A 100 -0.80 -10.11 3.89
N THR A 101 0.41 -9.96 4.44
CA THR A 101 1.08 -10.99 5.24
C THR A 101 1.24 -10.54 6.69
N VAL A 102 1.51 -11.50 7.58
CA VAL A 102 1.84 -11.24 8.98
C VAL A 102 3.00 -10.25 9.15
N TRP A 103 3.89 -10.11 8.18
CA TRP A 103 5.09 -9.26 8.26
C TRP A 103 4.86 -7.80 7.88
N ASP A 104 3.68 -7.45 7.36
CA ASP A 104 3.46 -6.16 6.69
C ASP A 104 2.84 -5.08 7.59
N TRP A 105 3.12 -5.14 8.88
CA TRP A 105 2.68 -4.14 9.84
C TRP A 105 3.46 -2.83 9.69
N GLN A 106 2.72 -1.74 9.58
CA GLN A 106 3.22 -0.42 9.24
C GLN A 106 2.57 0.64 10.14
N CYS A 107 3.32 1.67 10.50
CA CYS A 107 2.77 2.88 11.11
C CYS A 107 2.40 3.90 10.03
N HIS A 108 1.25 4.53 10.19
CA HIS A 108 0.73 5.59 9.36
C HIS A 108 0.38 6.80 10.23
N GLY A 109 0.33 7.98 9.61
CA GLY A 109 -0.05 9.23 10.25
C GLY A 109 -0.78 10.15 9.28
N PRO A 110 -1.27 11.31 9.77
CA PRO A 110 -1.94 12.32 8.95
C PRO A 110 -1.02 13.01 7.92
#